data_AF-A0A662HC33-F1
#
_entry.id   AF-A0A662HC33-F1
#
_cell.length_a   1.000
_cell.length_b   1.000
_cell.length_c   1.000
_cell.angle_alpha   90.00
_cell.angle_beta   90.00
_cell.angle_gamma   90.00
#
_symmetry.space_group_name_H-M   'P 1'
#
loop_
_entity.id
_entity.type
_entity.pdbx_description
1 polymer ?
#
loop_
_entity_poly.entity_id
_entity_poly.type
_entity_poly.pdbx_seq_one_letter_code
_entity_poly.pdbx_strand_id
1 'polypeptide(L)' 'SRLENSGLKLLGTIPYDTSVIKADMLGKALIDYNPDSIALRHIIDLKNRLIKEYIELL' A
#
# COMPACT_ATOMS: atom_id res chain seq x y z
N SER A 1 11.01 15.93 0.83
CA SER A 1 9.69 16.23 1.43
C SER A 1 9.87 16.58 2.92
N ARG A 2 8.89 17.19 3.62
CA ARG A 2 9.03 17.47 5.08
C ARG A 2 9.37 16.22 5.91
N LEU A 3 9.02 15.02 5.42
CA LEU A 3 9.27 13.73 6.06
C LEU A 3 10.73 13.26 5.94
N GLU A 4 11.39 13.55 4.82
CA GLU A 4 12.80 13.15 4.62
C GLU A 4 13.76 13.89 5.57
N ASN A 5 13.36 15.08 6.01
CA ASN A 5 14.13 15.88 6.96
C ASN A 5 13.95 15.43 8.42
N SER A 6 13.02 14.52 8.72
CA SER A 6 12.82 13.97 10.07
C SER A 6 13.55 12.64 10.28
N GLY A 7 14.43 12.23 9.36
CA GLY A 7 15.07 10.92 9.37
C GLY A 7 14.12 9.76 9.00
N LEU A 8 12.91 10.07 8.55
CA LEU A 8 11.93 9.08 8.11
C LEU A 8 12.01 8.90 6.59
N LYS A 9 12.33 7.68 6.16
CA LYS A 9 12.32 7.30 4.75
C LYS A 9 10.88 7.08 4.28
N LEU A 10 10.45 7.81 3.25
CA LEU A 10 9.20 7.50 2.56
C LEU A 10 9.35 6.19 1.78
N LEU A 11 8.56 5.18 2.14
CA LEU A 11 8.62 3.86 1.50
C LEU A 11 7.74 3.77 0.25
N GLY A 12 6.73 4.61 0.12
CA GLY A 12 5.88 4.60 -1.06
C GLY A 12 4.65 5.46 -0.88
N THR A 13 3.90 5.60 -1.96
CA THR A 13 2.61 6.29 -1.99
C THR A 13 1.56 5.37 -2.55
N ILE A 14 0.37 5.41 -1.94
CA ILE A 14 -0.81 4.70 -2.41
C ILE A 14 -1.72 5.78 -3.00
N PRO A 15 -2.13 5.67 -4.27
CA PRO A 15 -3.00 6.67 -4.89
C PRO A 15 -4.40 6.62 -4.28
N TYR A 16 -5.13 7.72 -4.40
CA TYR A 16 -6.55 7.76 -4.06
C TYR A 16 -7.32 6.76 -4.93
N ASP A 17 -8.17 5.94 -4.30
CA ASP A 17 -9.01 4.96 -4.98
C ASP A 17 -10.36 4.86 -4.27
N THR A 18 -11.43 5.16 -5.01
CA THR A 18 -12.81 5.08 -4.48
C THR A 18 -13.20 3.68 -4.02
N SER A 19 -12.51 2.65 -4.50
CA SER A 19 -12.72 1.26 -4.07
C SER A 19 -12.38 1.06 -2.59
N VAL A 20 -11.40 1.81 -2.06
CA VAL A 20 -11.04 1.78 -0.64
C VAL A 20 -12.21 2.26 0.22
N ILE A 21 -12.81 3.39 -0.17
CA ILE A 21 -13.95 3.98 0.55
C ILE A 21 -15.14 3.03 0.53
N LYS A 22 -15.48 2.48 -0.65
CA LYS A 22 -16.61 1.56 -0.78
C LYS A 22 -16.40 0.26 -0.01
N ALA A 23 -15.18 -0.28 -0.02
CA ALA A 23 -14.84 -1.48 0.74
C ALA A 23 -15.04 -1.25 2.25
N ASP A 24 -14.55 -0.12 2.76
CA ASP A 24 -14.68 0.29 4.16
C ASP A 24 -16.16 0.46 4.58
N MET A 25 -16.95 1.17 3.77
CA MET A 25 -18.39 1.34 4.01
C MET A 25 -19.17 0.02 4.06
N LEU A 26 -18.69 -1.02 3.36
CA LEU A 26 -19.30 -2.35 3.33
C LEU A 26 -18.73 -3.29 4.40
N GLY A 27 -17.76 -2.84 5.21
CA GLY A 27 -17.08 -3.68 6.19
C GLY A 27 -16.28 -4.82 5.56
N LYS A 28 -15.77 -4.63 4.33
CA LYS A 28 -14.99 -5.62 3.59
C LYS A 28 -13.54 -5.17 3.43
N ALA A 29 -12.60 -6.12 3.45
CA ALA A 29 -11.24 -5.81 3.03
C ALA A 29 -11.23 -5.44 1.54
N LEU A 30 -10.33 -4.54 1.14
CA LEU A 30 -10.22 -4.10 -0.25
C LEU A 30 -9.98 -5.26 -1.21
N ILE A 31 -9.15 -6.25 -0.81
CA ILE A 31 -8.87 -7.44 -1.61
C ILE A 31 -10.09 -8.32 -1.85
N ASP A 32 -11.03 -8.35 -0.90
CA ASP A 32 -12.27 -9.11 -1.03
C ASP A 32 -13.35 -8.32 -1.79
N TYR A 33 -13.26 -6.98 -1.80
CA TYR A 33 -14.20 -6.10 -2.48
C TYR A 33 -13.84 -5.86 -3.96
N ASN A 34 -12.58 -5.52 -4.24
CA ASN A 34 -12.07 -5.23 -5.57
C ASN A 34 -10.59 -5.66 -5.67
N PRO A 35 -10.30 -6.89 -6.11
CA PRO A 35 -8.94 -7.40 -6.25
C PRO A 35 -8.11 -6.67 -7.33
N ASP A 36 -8.75 -5.94 -8.24
CA ASP A 36 -8.09 -5.18 -9.31
C ASP A 36 -7.88 -3.69 -8.96
N SER A 37 -8.14 -3.30 -7.70
CA SER A 37 -7.95 -1.93 -7.20
C SER A 37 -6.52 -1.41 -7.44
N ILE A 38 -6.41 -0.16 -7.91
CA ILE A 38 -5.10 0.48 -8.10
C ILE A 38 -4.38 0.69 -6.77
N ALA A 39 -5.12 0.99 -5.70
CA ALA A 39 -4.56 1.08 -4.36
C ALA A 39 -4.03 -0.29 -3.90
N LEU A 40 -4.78 -1.36 -4.13
CA LEU A 40 -4.34 -2.72 -3.77
C LEU A 40 -3.07 -3.12 -4.52
N ARG A 41 -2.99 -2.83 -5.83
CA ARG A 41 -1.78 -3.09 -6.62
C ARG A 41 -0.55 -2.40 -6.03
N HIS A 42 -0.66 -1.11 -5.69
CA HIS A 42 0.44 -0.37 -5.07
C HIS A 42 0.84 -0.94 -3.69
N ILE A 43 -0.13 -1.42 -2.91
CA ILE A 43 0.14 -2.10 -1.62
C ILE A 43 0.92 -3.39 -1.84
N ILE A 44 0.53 -4.21 -2.83
CA ILE A 44 1.22 -5.47 -3.18
C ILE A 44 2.65 -5.18 -3.65
N ASP A 45 2.83 -4.18 -4.51
CA ASP A 45 4.15 -3.78 -5.01
C ASP A 45 5.06 -3.31 -3.87
N LEU A 46 4.53 -2.49 -2.95
CA LEU A 46 5.25 -2.05 -1.76
C LEU A 46 5.63 -3.23 -0.87
N LYS A 47 4.69 -4.15 -0.59
CA LYS A 47 4.93 -5.36 0.20
C LYS A 47 6.06 -6.19 -0.39
N ASN A 48 5.99 -6.51 -1.68
CA ASN A 48 6.98 -7.34 -2.37
C ASN A 48 8.38 -6.68 -2.34
N ARG A 49 8.43 -5.35 -2.53
CA ARG A 49 9.68 -4.59 -2.43
C ARG A 49 10.28 -4.65 -1.02
N LEU A 50 9.45 -4.51 0.03
CA LEU A 50 9.93 -4.59 1.42
C LEU A 50 10.42 -6.00 1.80
N ILE A 51 9.74 -7.05 1.35
CA ILE A 51 10.20 -8.44 1.56
C ILE A 51 11.58 -8.63 0.91
N LYS A 52 11.72 -8.21 -0.35
CA LYS A 52 12.99 -8.32 -1.08
C LYS A 52 14.13 -7.51 -0.44
N GLU A 53 13.86 -6.29 0.00
CA GLU A 53 14.89 -5.38 0.55
C GLU A 53 15.33 -5.74 1.98
N TYR A 54 14.45 -6.29 2.82
CA TYR A 54 14.71 -6.42 4.26
C TYR A 54 14.60 -7.86 4.79
N ILE A 55 13.97 -8.78 4.07
CA ILE A 55 13.71 -10.14 4.56
C ILE A 55 14.52 -11.18 3.78
N GLU A 56 14.54 -11.12 2.44
CA GLU A 56 15.25 -12.10 1.60
C GLU A 56 16.78 -11.91 1.56
N LEU A 57 17.30 -10.88 2.24
CA LEU A 57 18.74 -10.63 2.41
C LEU A 57 19.29 -11.16 3.75
N LEU A 58 18.46 -11.85 4.55
CA LEU A 58 18.85 -12.60 5.75
C LEU A 58 18.90 -14.11 5.44
#